data_AF-A0A7J6Q5R2-F1
#
_entry.id   AF-A0A7J6Q5R2-F1
#
_cell.length_a   1.000
_cell.length_b   1.000
_cell.length_c   1.000
_cell.angle_alpha   90.00
_cell.angle_beta   90.00
_cell.angle_gamma   90.00
#
_symmetry.space_group_name_H-M   'P 1'
#
loop_
_entity.id
_entity.type
_entity.pdbx_description
1 polymer ?
#
loop_
_entity_poly.entity_id
_entity_poly.type
_entity_poly.pdbx_seq_one_letter_code
_entity_poly.pdbx_strand_id
1 'polypeptide(L)'
;MSFVFRLALMSTEDQFKELMTLPGKFGKICCFKTPTRQVLVVSDVPTYRSVMKRRPREFSAPDFENIMDGVNMAMSEGDVWKKHRRISSRPLTETNLDHLLPMICSTAQNLIRRLKESAARDGRIVWRPVRDLQLCAARVASAVYMGEDNPIISKDPLYTDEMQDEIWSLISDGIAAMPSC
;
A
#
# COMPACT_ATOMS: atom_id res chain seq x y z
N MET A 1 9.57 -28.95 -15.92
CA MET A 1 8.92 -27.62 -16.08
C MET A 1 9.84 -26.58 -15.45
N SER A 2 10.22 -25.53 -16.17
CA SER A 2 11.13 -24.51 -15.61
C SER A 2 10.44 -23.75 -14.46
N PHE A 3 11.20 -23.44 -13.39
CA PHE A 3 10.74 -22.74 -12.19
C PHE A 3 9.95 -21.46 -12.52
N VAL A 4 10.37 -20.74 -13.56
CA VAL A 4 9.71 -19.51 -13.99
C VAL A 4 8.33 -19.74 -14.62
N PHE A 5 8.18 -20.81 -15.41
CA PHE A 5 6.87 -21.17 -15.96
C PHE A 5 5.91 -21.61 -14.86
N ARG A 6 6.42 -22.26 -13.80
CA ARG A 6 5.61 -22.62 -12.63
C ARG A 6 5.16 -21.36 -11.87
N LEU A 7 6.06 -20.42 -11.59
CA LEU A 7 5.73 -19.14 -10.95
C LEU A 7 4.68 -18.35 -11.74
N ALA A 8 4.80 -18.28 -13.06
CA ALA A 8 3.89 -17.50 -13.90
C ALA A 8 2.44 -18.03 -13.90
N LEU A 9 2.24 -19.31 -13.57
CA LEU A 9 0.92 -19.95 -13.50
C LEU A 9 0.32 -19.92 -12.08
N MET A 10 1.06 -19.43 -11.09
CA MET A 10 0.64 -19.36 -9.69
C MET A 10 -0.09 -18.05 -9.40
N SER A 11 -1.00 -18.09 -8.43
CA SER A 11 -1.56 -16.86 -7.85
C SER A 11 -0.44 -16.00 -7.23
N THR A 12 -0.63 -14.68 -7.13
CA THR A 12 0.37 -13.77 -6.54
C THR A 12 0.77 -14.19 -5.12
N GLU A 13 -0.19 -14.69 -4.34
CA GLU A 13 0.05 -15.17 -2.98
C GLU A 13 0.96 -16.41 -2.98
N ASP A 14 0.68 -17.36 -3.89
CA ASP A 14 1.48 -18.58 -4.01
C ASP A 14 2.87 -18.29 -4.59
N GLN A 15 2.99 -17.31 -5.51
CA GLN A 15 4.27 -16.82 -5.99
C GLN A 15 5.12 -16.29 -4.84
N PHE A 16 4.53 -15.46 -3.96
CA PHE A 16 5.22 -14.94 -2.79
C PHE A 16 5.66 -16.05 -1.84
N LYS A 17 4.77 -17.00 -1.53
CA LYS A 17 5.10 -18.17 -0.69
C LYS A 17 6.28 -18.96 -1.27
N GLU A 18 6.27 -19.24 -2.58
CA GLU A 18 7.35 -19.97 -3.22
C GLU A 18 8.67 -19.20 -3.18
N LEU A 19 8.65 -17.88 -3.45
CA LEU A 19 9.81 -17.00 -3.35
C LEU A 19 10.42 -17.01 -1.94
N MET A 20 9.58 -17.03 -0.90
CA MET A 20 10.02 -17.11 0.50
C MET A 20 10.69 -18.43 0.85
N THR A 21 10.48 -19.51 0.07
CA THR A 21 11.18 -20.79 0.28
C THR A 21 12.56 -20.83 -0.38
N LEU A 22 12.83 -19.96 -1.36
CA LEU A 22 14.06 -20.00 -2.13
C LEU A 22 15.33 -19.78 -1.31
N PRO A 23 15.36 -18.88 -0.30
CA PRO A 23 16.54 -18.70 0.54
C PRO A 23 16.98 -19.98 1.26
N GLY A 24 16.01 -20.79 1.71
CA GLY A 24 16.29 -22.07 2.37
C GLY A 24 16.82 -23.13 1.40
N LYS A 25 16.44 -23.05 0.12
CA LYS A 25 16.83 -24.01 -0.92
C LYS A 25 18.17 -23.67 -1.61
N PHE A 26 18.41 -22.39 -1.88
CA PHE A 26 19.50 -21.92 -2.76
C PHE A 26 20.47 -20.96 -2.08
N GLY A 27 20.25 -20.64 -0.80
CA GLY A 27 21.07 -19.71 -0.04
C GLY A 27 20.52 -18.28 -0.06
N LYS A 28 21.15 -17.41 0.73
CA LYS A 28 20.65 -16.07 1.09
C LYS A 28 20.43 -15.13 -0.10
N ILE A 29 21.18 -15.35 -1.18
CA ILE A 29 21.08 -14.64 -2.44
C ILE A 29 20.85 -15.69 -3.50
N CYS A 30 19.70 -15.63 -4.17
CA CYS A 30 19.42 -16.52 -5.29
C CYS A 30 18.94 -15.73 -6.50
N CYS A 31 19.30 -16.22 -7.67
CA CYS A 31 19.02 -15.57 -8.93
C CYS A 31 18.33 -16.55 -9.85
N PHE A 32 17.26 -16.11 -10.50
CA PHE A 32 16.64 -16.86 -11.59
C PHE A 32 16.41 -15.96 -12.80
N LYS A 33 16.50 -16.54 -13.99
CA LYS A 33 16.28 -15.84 -15.25
C LYS A 33 14.87 -16.09 -15.72
N THR A 34 14.08 -15.03 -15.86
CA THR A 34 12.84 -15.07 -16.63
C THR A 34 13.17 -14.82 -18.12
N PRO A 35 12.25 -15.10 -19.05
CA PRO A 35 12.47 -14.81 -20.47
C PRO A 35 12.82 -13.35 -20.75
N THR A 36 12.36 -12.42 -19.90
CA THR A 36 12.50 -10.98 -20.11
C THR A 36 13.50 -10.31 -19.17
N ARG A 37 13.77 -10.89 -17.99
CA ARG A 37 14.56 -10.23 -16.92
C ARG A 37 15.33 -11.24 -16.07
N GLN A 38 16.39 -10.76 -15.43
CA GLN A 38 17.04 -11.48 -14.35
C GLN A 38 16.46 -10.99 -13.02
N VAL A 39 15.98 -11.91 -12.19
CA VAL A 39 15.40 -11.59 -10.88
C VAL A 39 16.36 -12.07 -9.80
N LEU A 40 16.77 -11.13 -8.94
CA LEU A 40 17.60 -11.40 -7.77
C LEU A 40 16.71 -11.36 -6.52
N VAL A 41 16.68 -12.46 -5.78
CA VAL A 41 16.02 -12.56 -4.48
C VAL A 41 17.08 -12.48 -3.41
N VAL A 42 16.92 -11.51 -2.52
CA VAL A 42 17.84 -11.23 -1.42
C VAL A 42 17.08 -11.38 -0.11
N SER A 43 17.61 -12.20 0.80
CA SER A 43 16.94 -12.54 2.07
C SER A 43 17.72 -12.13 3.32
N ASP A 44 18.90 -11.52 3.17
CA ASP A 44 19.69 -11.00 4.29
C ASP A 44 19.72 -9.46 4.29
N VAL A 45 19.68 -8.91 5.51
CA VAL A 45 19.64 -7.46 5.74
C VAL A 45 20.88 -6.71 5.18
N PRO A 46 22.13 -7.20 5.34
CA PRO A 46 23.30 -6.52 4.79
C PRO A 46 23.26 -6.36 3.27
N THR A 47 22.93 -7.44 2.55
CA THR A 47 22.84 -7.41 1.09
C THR A 47 21.66 -6.57 0.63
N TYR A 48 20.50 -6.68 1.30
CA TYR A 48 19.35 -5.82 1.01
C TYR A 48 19.71 -4.33 1.13
N ARG A 49 20.41 -3.95 2.20
CA ARG A 49 20.87 -2.57 2.40
C ARG A 49 21.83 -2.12 1.29
N SER A 50 22.71 -2.99 0.82
CA SER A 50 23.61 -2.71 -0.33
C SER A 50 22.80 -2.46 -1.61
N VAL A 51 21.82 -3.32 -1.91
CA VAL A 51 20.93 -3.17 -3.07
C VAL A 51 20.16 -1.85 -3.00
N MET A 52 19.58 -1.52 -1.84
CA MET A 52 18.81 -0.29 -1.67
C MET A 52 19.63 0.99 -1.85
N LYS A 53 20.94 0.98 -1.53
CA LYS A 53 21.85 2.12 -1.79
C LYS A 53 22.17 2.32 -3.27
N ARG A 54 22.08 1.25 -4.06
CA ARG A 54 22.40 1.20 -5.49
C ARG A 54 21.17 1.51 -6.37
N ARG A 55 19.97 1.53 -5.78
CA ARG A 55 18.74 2.03 -6.42
C ARG A 55 18.78 3.57 -6.57
N PRO A 56 18.26 4.13 -7.67
CA PRO A 56 17.63 3.45 -8.82
C PRO A 56 18.60 3.07 -9.95
N ARG A 57 19.90 3.36 -9.81
CA ARG A 57 20.86 3.33 -10.93
C ARG A 57 21.18 1.94 -11.45
N GLU A 58 21.33 0.97 -10.54
CA GLU A 58 21.76 -0.39 -10.89
C GLU A 58 20.67 -1.44 -10.62
N PHE A 59 19.67 -1.06 -9.83
CA PHE A 59 18.48 -1.86 -9.57
C PHE A 59 17.29 -0.91 -9.65
N SER A 60 16.25 -1.30 -10.36
CA SER A 60 15.01 -0.53 -10.50
C SER A 60 13.83 -1.32 -9.95
N ALA A 61 12.80 -0.60 -9.52
CA ALA A 61 11.48 -1.18 -9.28
C ALA A 61 10.95 -1.87 -10.55
N PRO A 62 10.02 -2.82 -10.42
CA PRO A 62 9.14 -3.17 -11.53
C PRO A 62 8.52 -1.90 -12.14
N ASP A 63 8.37 -1.89 -13.46
CA ASP A 63 7.80 -0.77 -14.19
C ASP A 63 6.28 -0.79 -14.02
N PHE A 64 5.81 -0.16 -12.95
CA PHE A 64 4.39 -0.08 -12.61
C PHE A 64 3.67 1.04 -13.37
N GLU A 65 4.40 1.92 -14.07
CA GLU A 65 3.83 3.02 -14.87
C GLU A 65 2.93 2.50 -16.01
N ASN A 66 3.19 1.27 -16.48
CA ASN A 66 2.37 0.60 -17.50
C ASN A 66 1.15 -0.14 -16.94
N ILE A 67 0.94 -0.17 -15.62
CA ILE A 67 -0.12 -0.96 -14.96
C ILE A 67 -1.23 -0.06 -14.38
N MET A 68 -0.89 1.17 -13.99
CA MET A 68 -1.84 2.14 -13.44
C MET A 68 -1.60 3.51 -14.05
N ASP A 69 -2.68 4.21 -14.42
CA ASP A 69 -2.62 5.57 -14.99
C ASP A 69 -2.13 6.58 -13.92
N GLY A 70 -0.80 6.69 -13.77
CA GLY A 70 -0.17 7.70 -12.93
C GLY A 70 1.04 7.20 -12.14
N VAL A 71 2.07 8.04 -12.04
CA VAL A 71 3.29 7.76 -11.27
C VAL A 71 3.15 8.27 -9.84
N ASN A 72 2.73 7.42 -8.92
CA ASN A 72 2.60 7.78 -7.50
C ASN A 72 3.94 7.64 -6.73
N MET A 73 3.97 8.07 -5.46
CA MET A 73 5.17 7.97 -4.59
C MET A 73 5.67 6.52 -4.42
N ALA A 74 4.80 5.52 -4.47
CA ALA A 74 5.17 4.11 -4.31
C ALA A 74 5.81 3.52 -5.59
N MET A 75 5.56 4.14 -6.74
CA MET A 75 5.97 3.68 -8.06
C MET A 75 7.06 4.53 -8.71
N SER A 76 7.29 5.75 -8.21
CA SER A 76 8.36 6.64 -8.69
C SER A 76 9.72 6.30 -8.11
N GLU A 77 10.77 6.62 -8.87
CA GLU A 77 12.15 6.62 -8.42
C GLU A 77 12.84 7.98 -8.67
N GLY A 78 14.03 8.18 -8.13
CA GLY A 78 14.86 9.35 -8.43
C GLY A 78 14.24 10.69 -8.02
N ASP A 79 14.32 11.69 -8.89
CA ASP A 79 13.88 13.06 -8.57
C ASP A 79 12.36 13.21 -8.52
N VAL A 80 11.62 12.42 -9.30
CA VAL A 80 10.16 12.33 -9.23
C VAL A 80 9.74 11.85 -7.84
N TRP A 81 10.35 10.76 -7.36
CA TRP A 81 10.12 10.26 -6.01
C TRP A 81 10.48 11.28 -4.92
N LYS A 82 11.60 12.00 -5.06
CA LYS A 82 11.98 13.06 -4.11
C LYS A 82 10.93 14.16 -4.05
N LYS A 83 10.37 14.56 -5.20
CA LYS A 83 9.31 15.57 -5.28
C LYS A 83 8.05 15.08 -4.57
N HIS A 84 7.53 13.89 -4.91
CA HIS A 84 6.34 13.34 -4.25
C HIS A 84 6.57 13.15 -2.74
N ARG A 85 7.69 12.55 -2.34
CA ARG A 85 8.03 12.37 -0.92
C ARG A 85 8.05 13.69 -0.17
N ARG A 86 8.65 14.75 -0.74
CA ARG A 86 8.72 16.07 -0.09
C ARG A 86 7.35 16.68 0.17
N ILE A 87 6.37 16.40 -0.69
CA ILE A 87 5.00 16.89 -0.54
C ILE A 87 4.24 16.00 0.45
N SER A 88 4.24 14.69 0.22
CA SER A 88 3.48 13.70 1.01
C SER A 88 4.02 13.46 2.41
N SER A 89 5.28 13.83 2.72
CA SER A 89 5.86 13.67 4.06
C SER A 89 5.54 14.81 5.02
N ARG A 90 5.08 15.97 4.52
CA ARG A 90 4.76 17.13 5.38
C ARG A 90 3.72 16.83 6.46
N PRO A 91 2.67 16.03 6.20
CA PRO A 91 1.68 15.67 7.21
C PRO A 91 2.24 14.66 8.23
N LEU A 92 3.31 13.95 7.89
CA LEU A 92 3.91 12.86 8.68
C LEU A 92 5.08 13.36 9.56
N THR A 93 4.92 14.52 10.18
CA THR A 93 5.88 15.09 11.14
C THR A 93 5.38 14.89 12.56
N GLU A 94 6.28 14.86 13.55
CA GLU A 94 5.90 14.72 14.96
C GLU A 94 4.89 15.77 15.41
N THR A 95 5.06 17.02 14.97
CA THR A 95 4.13 18.12 15.26
C THR A 95 2.73 17.89 14.72
N ASN A 96 2.61 17.20 13.58
CA ASN A 96 1.31 16.89 12.99
C ASN A 96 0.70 15.62 13.57
N LEU A 97 1.50 14.72 14.17
CA LEU A 97 0.99 13.50 14.81
C LEU A 97 0.00 13.82 15.94
N ASP A 98 0.20 14.90 16.69
CA ASP A 98 -0.73 15.32 17.74
C ASP A 98 -2.14 15.65 17.21
N HIS A 99 -2.23 16.08 15.94
CA HIS A 99 -3.51 16.31 15.26
C HIS A 99 -4.05 15.03 14.62
N LEU A 100 -3.19 14.14 14.12
CA LEU A 100 -3.59 12.90 13.46
C LEU A 100 -4.06 11.82 14.46
N LEU A 101 -3.41 11.72 15.62
CA LEU A 101 -3.69 10.68 16.62
C LEU A 101 -5.15 10.72 17.13
N PRO A 102 -5.73 11.88 17.50
CA PRO A 102 -7.14 11.95 17.87
C PRO A 102 -8.08 11.47 16.75
N MET A 103 -7.78 11.80 15.49
CA MET A 103 -8.57 11.33 14.34
C MET A 103 -8.49 9.81 14.19
N ILE A 104 -7.29 9.24 14.28
CA ILE A 104 -7.06 7.78 14.24
C ILE A 104 -7.85 7.08 15.36
N CYS A 105 -7.75 7.59 16.59
CA CYS A 105 -8.48 7.05 17.74
C CYS A 105 -9.99 7.14 17.53
N SER A 106 -10.51 8.26 17.01
CA SER A 106 -11.93 8.44 16.71
C SER A 106 -12.44 7.43 15.67
N THR A 107 -11.71 7.23 14.57
CA THR A 107 -12.08 6.24 13.55
C THR A 107 -12.10 4.81 14.11
N ALA A 108 -11.11 4.45 14.93
CA ALA A 108 -11.05 3.15 15.59
C ALA A 108 -12.19 2.96 16.61
N GLN A 109 -12.50 3.98 17.41
CA GLN A 109 -13.62 3.96 18.35
C GLN A 109 -14.96 3.80 17.63
N ASN A 110 -15.13 4.45 16.48
CA ASN A 110 -16.31 4.28 15.63
C ASN A 110 -16.47 2.85 15.12
N LEU A 111 -15.38 2.18 14.72
CA LEU A 111 -15.43 0.76 14.37
C LEU A 111 -15.88 -0.10 15.55
N ILE A 112 -15.27 0.09 16.74
CA ILE A 112 -15.63 -0.65 17.95
C ILE A 112 -17.10 -0.43 18.31
N ARG A 113 -17.58 0.82 18.23
CA ARG A 113 -18.98 1.17 18.49
C ARG A 113 -19.93 0.43 17.55
N ARG A 114 -19.66 0.43 16.24
CA ARG A 114 -20.50 -0.29 15.26
C ARG A 114 -20.54 -1.80 15.53
N LEU A 115 -19.41 -2.39 15.91
CA LEU A 115 -19.34 -3.81 16.29
C LEU A 115 -20.19 -4.09 17.54
N LYS A 116 -20.12 -3.23 18.56
CA LYS A 116 -20.96 -3.34 19.77
C LYS A 116 -22.45 -3.17 19.47
N GLU A 117 -22.81 -2.22 18.61
CA GLU A 117 -24.20 -1.98 18.19
C GLU A 117 -24.77 -3.17 17.39
N SER A 118 -23.98 -3.77 16.50
CA SER A 118 -24.37 -5.00 15.80
C SER A 118 -24.58 -6.16 16.79
N ALA A 119 -23.69 -6.30 17.78
CA ALA A 119 -23.83 -7.29 18.83
C ALA A 119 -25.10 -7.11 19.66
N ALA A 120 -25.42 -5.87 20.03
CA ALA A 120 -26.62 -5.54 20.80
C ALA A 120 -27.91 -5.79 20.02
N ARG A 121 -27.88 -5.60 18.69
CA ARG A 121 -29.04 -5.79 17.82
C ARG A 121 -29.31 -7.25 17.47
N ASP A 122 -28.26 -7.96 17.07
CA ASP A 122 -28.38 -9.31 16.47
C ASP A 122 -27.93 -10.42 17.43
N GLY A 123 -27.52 -10.07 18.65
CA GLY A 123 -26.96 -11.01 19.64
C GLY A 123 -25.60 -11.60 19.25
N ARG A 124 -24.99 -11.13 18.16
CA ARG A 124 -23.73 -11.65 17.61
C ARG A 124 -22.86 -10.54 17.06
N ILE A 125 -21.55 -10.66 17.25
CA ILE A 125 -20.56 -9.79 16.59
C ILE A 125 -20.26 -10.37 15.21
N VAL A 126 -20.64 -9.66 14.15
CA VAL A 126 -20.17 -9.96 12.79
C VAL A 126 -18.97 -9.07 12.51
N TRP A 127 -17.77 -9.59 12.72
CA TRP A 127 -16.52 -8.90 12.44
C TRP A 127 -15.81 -9.56 11.27
N ARG A 128 -15.36 -8.76 10.29
CA ARG A 128 -14.54 -9.19 9.15
C ARG A 128 -13.18 -8.49 9.27
N PRO A 129 -12.22 -9.04 10.04
CA PRO A 129 -11.02 -8.33 10.47
C PRO A 129 -10.26 -7.63 9.34
N VAL A 130 -9.99 -8.34 8.24
CA VAL A 130 -9.26 -7.80 7.09
C VAL A 130 -10.01 -6.61 6.48
N ARG A 131 -11.28 -6.81 6.14
CA ARG A 131 -12.12 -5.78 5.50
C ARG A 131 -12.32 -4.57 6.41
N ASP A 132 -12.69 -4.81 7.66
CA ASP A 132 -13.06 -3.74 8.58
C ASP A 132 -11.84 -2.92 9.02
N LEU A 133 -10.67 -3.57 9.17
CA LEU A 133 -9.42 -2.87 9.44
C LEU A 133 -8.92 -2.11 8.22
N GLN A 134 -9.01 -2.68 7.01
CA GLN A 134 -8.69 -1.97 5.76
C GLN A 134 -9.56 -0.73 5.59
N LEU A 135 -10.87 -0.83 5.84
CA LEU A 135 -11.78 0.31 5.80
C LEU A 135 -11.42 1.35 6.86
N CYS A 136 -11.08 0.93 8.08
CA CYS A 136 -10.61 1.83 9.13
C CYS A 136 -9.33 2.57 8.70
N ALA A 137 -8.36 1.86 8.14
CA ALA A 137 -7.10 2.44 7.65
C ALA A 137 -7.34 3.41 6.47
N ALA A 138 -8.24 3.06 5.55
CA ALA A 138 -8.62 3.94 4.44
C ALA A 138 -9.26 5.24 4.95
N ARG A 139 -10.15 5.16 5.94
CA ARG A 139 -10.78 6.34 6.56
C ARG A 139 -9.77 7.21 7.31
N VAL A 140 -8.80 6.60 7.98
CA VAL A 140 -7.68 7.33 8.57
C VAL A 140 -6.87 8.04 7.50
N ALA A 141 -6.53 7.35 6.40
CA ALA A 141 -5.81 7.96 5.29
C ALA A 141 -6.60 9.14 4.70
N SER A 142 -7.91 8.98 4.44
CA SER A 142 -8.77 10.07 4.00
C SER A 142 -8.81 11.22 5.02
N ALA A 143 -8.90 10.95 6.32
CA ALA A 143 -8.92 12.01 7.32
C ALA A 143 -7.60 12.80 7.36
N VAL A 144 -6.47 12.09 7.23
CA VAL A 144 -5.11 12.65 7.21
C VAL A 144 -4.85 13.45 5.93
N TYR A 145 -5.29 12.94 4.78
CA TYR A 145 -4.97 13.49 3.46
C TYR A 145 -6.06 14.37 2.86
N MET A 146 -7.28 14.34 3.39
CA MET A 146 -8.42 15.09 2.87
C MET A 146 -9.15 15.86 3.98
N GLY A 147 -8.77 15.72 5.25
CA GLY A 147 -9.50 16.36 6.36
C GLY A 147 -10.84 15.71 6.70
N GLU A 148 -11.17 14.59 6.05
CA GLU A 148 -12.49 13.96 6.17
C GLU A 148 -12.42 12.45 6.37
N ASP A 149 -13.32 11.94 7.21
CA ASP A 149 -13.36 10.53 7.58
C ASP A 149 -14.13 9.65 6.57
N ASN A 150 -14.71 10.25 5.54
CA ASN A 150 -15.46 9.57 4.50
C ASN A 150 -14.74 9.61 3.14
N PRO A 151 -14.17 8.48 2.67
CA PRO A 151 -13.45 8.41 1.40
C PRO A 151 -14.34 8.59 0.15
N ILE A 152 -15.66 8.80 0.28
CA ILE A 152 -16.62 8.82 -0.85
C ILE A 152 -17.33 10.18 -1.00
N ILE A 153 -17.43 11.02 0.04
CA ILE A 153 -18.33 12.20 0.06
C ILE A 153 -17.61 13.49 0.51
N SER A 154 -16.30 13.60 0.28
CA SER A 154 -15.52 14.74 0.81
C SER A 154 -15.92 16.09 0.18
N LYS A 155 -16.11 17.14 1.00
CA LYS A 155 -16.50 18.51 0.65
C LYS A 155 -15.57 19.64 1.13
N ASP A 156 -14.73 19.44 2.14
CA ASP A 156 -13.86 20.49 2.74
C ASP A 156 -12.45 19.96 3.03
N PRO A 157 -11.48 20.20 2.15
CA PRO A 157 -10.23 19.48 2.20
C PRO A 157 -9.00 20.29 2.66
N LEU A 158 -8.08 19.63 3.39
CA LEU A 158 -6.91 20.25 4.07
C LEU A 158 -5.74 20.64 3.15
N TYR A 159 -5.77 20.32 1.86
CA TYR A 159 -4.70 20.60 0.89
C TYR A 159 -5.20 21.51 -0.23
N THR A 160 -4.35 21.86 -1.19
CA THR A 160 -4.78 22.60 -2.39
C THR A 160 -5.62 21.69 -3.29
N ASP A 161 -6.56 22.25 -4.05
CA ASP A 161 -7.45 21.53 -4.97
C ASP A 161 -6.67 20.54 -5.87
N GLU A 162 -5.50 20.95 -6.36
CA GLU A 162 -4.59 20.11 -7.17
C GLU A 162 -4.13 18.81 -6.46
N MET A 163 -3.86 18.87 -5.15
CA MET A 163 -3.45 17.68 -4.39
C MET A 163 -4.62 16.76 -4.09
N GLN A 164 -5.84 17.29 -4.00
CA GLN A 164 -7.03 16.44 -3.83
C GLN A 164 -7.42 15.75 -5.12
N ASP A 165 -7.35 16.43 -6.26
CA ASP A 165 -7.64 15.82 -7.55
C ASP A 165 -6.69 14.64 -7.84
N GLU A 166 -5.40 14.79 -7.49
CA GLU A 166 -4.41 13.70 -7.58
C GLU A 166 -4.74 12.53 -6.64
N ILE A 167 -5.19 12.77 -5.41
CA ILE A 167 -5.53 11.68 -4.48
C ILE A 167 -6.91 11.08 -4.81
N TRP A 168 -7.87 11.87 -5.29
CA TRP A 168 -9.22 11.44 -5.60
C TRP A 168 -9.29 10.53 -6.83
N SER A 169 -8.51 10.84 -7.87
CA SER A 169 -8.27 9.93 -9.00
C SER A 169 -7.71 8.59 -8.53
N LEU A 170 -6.66 8.61 -7.69
CA LEU A 170 -6.04 7.40 -7.13
C LEU A 170 -7.01 6.53 -6.31
N ILE A 171 -7.92 7.13 -5.55
CA ILE A 171 -8.91 6.40 -4.73
C ILE A 171 -10.07 5.90 -5.60
N SER A 172 -10.56 6.71 -6.53
CA SER A 172 -11.72 6.38 -7.38
C SER A 172 -11.43 5.21 -8.32
N ASP A 173 -10.24 5.15 -8.90
CA ASP A 173 -9.82 4.06 -9.78
C ASP A 173 -9.67 2.73 -9.01
N GLY A 174 -9.22 2.79 -7.76
CA GLY A 174 -9.15 1.64 -6.86
C GLY A 174 -10.52 1.14 -6.39
N ILE A 175 -11.51 2.04 -6.24
CA ILE A 175 -12.89 1.70 -5.86
C ILE A 175 -13.68 1.16 -7.05
N ALA A 176 -13.51 1.73 -8.26
CA ALA A 176 -14.18 1.28 -9.48
C ALA A 176 -13.75 -0.14 -9.91
N ALA A 177 -12.55 -0.57 -9.53
CA ALA A 177 -12.05 -1.94 -9.75
C ALA A 177 -12.59 -2.98 -8.75
N MET A 178 -13.38 -2.57 -7.74
CA MET A 178 -14.01 -3.50 -6.80
C MET A 178 -15.41 -3.88 -7.27
N PRO A 179 -15.75 -5.18 -7.34
CA PRO A 179 -17.09 -5.61 -7.73
C PRO A 179 -18.11 -5.11 -6.69
N SER A 180 -19.15 -4.47 -7.18
CA SER A 180 -20.28 -4.00 -6.38
C SER A 180 -21.00 -5.18 -5.72
N CYS A 181 -21.14 -5.12 -4.40
CA CYS A 181 -22.04 -5.93 -3.59
C CYS A 181 -22.65 -5.06 -2.49
#